data_AF-A0A1A9VTB4-F1
#
_entry.id   AF-A0A1A9VTB4-F1
#
_cell.length_a   1.000
_cell.length_b   1.000
_cell.length_c   1.000
_cell.angle_alpha   90.00
_cell.angle_beta   90.00
_cell.angle_gamma   90.00
#
_symmetry.space_group_name_H-M   'P 1'
#
loop_
_entity.id
_entity.type
_entity.pdbx_description
1 polymer ?
#
loop_
_entity_poly.entity_id
_entity_poly.type
_entity_poly.pdbx_seq_one_letter_code
_entity_poly.pdbx_strand_id
1 'polypeptide(L)'
;MVKLVVEAYDGSVGEQCVQNLLKRGMETTPRAVVHTGAWQILVVFVMVVATIGCFKADSIGDVFQTASDGGHPIFADINSSLYQLQTLWGVLIGCFFYWTSFNAVNRTTVQRYMSLLYLRKAQWSIFIFTVGIIAFISVCCVAGLLVYEFYSKRDPVSAGLIALVFSAALSSLSVMLNSTALVMLEDIVKGSLRLKLTERSPTILVKGCILILGVIAIALCCKKSLMLETYASIK
;
A
#
# COMPACT_ATOMS: atom_id res chain seq x y z
N MET A 1 0.86 -1.14 21.08
CA MET A 1 -0.04 -0.59 20.04
C MET A 1 -1.49 -0.92 20.31
N VAL A 2 -1.96 -2.18 20.20
CA VAL A 2 -3.37 -2.51 20.51
C VAL A 2 -3.73 -2.18 21.95
N LYS A 3 -2.86 -2.53 22.92
CA LYS A 3 -3.07 -2.17 24.32
C LYS A 3 -3.06 -0.65 24.57
N LEU A 4 -2.28 0.13 23.82
CA LEU A 4 -2.19 1.60 23.94
C LEU A 4 -3.34 2.34 23.26
N VAL A 5 -3.83 1.84 22.11
CA VAL A 5 -5.05 2.35 21.44
C VAL A 5 -6.28 1.98 22.25
N VAL A 6 -6.27 0.80 22.88
CA VAL A 6 -7.29 0.36 23.84
C VAL A 6 -7.19 1.20 25.10
N GLU A 7 -6.04 1.30 25.79
CA GLU A 7 -5.84 2.11 27.02
C GLU A 7 -6.14 3.61 26.82
N ALA A 8 -5.89 4.18 25.62
CA ALA A 8 -6.31 5.55 25.29
C ALA A 8 -7.84 5.72 25.19
N TYR A 9 -8.58 4.63 24.98
CA TYR A 9 -10.04 4.55 25.07
C TYR A 9 -10.52 3.97 26.42
N ASP A 10 -9.72 3.16 27.11
CA ASP A 10 -10.04 2.35 28.29
C ASP A 10 -9.98 3.16 29.59
N GLY A 11 -9.55 4.42 29.54
CA GLY A 11 -9.57 5.29 30.73
C GLY A 11 -10.98 5.58 31.26
N SER A 12 -12.03 5.34 30.48
CA SER A 12 -13.43 5.56 30.91
C SER A 12 -14.49 4.67 30.24
N VAL A 13 -14.13 3.82 29.28
CA VAL A 13 -15.10 3.14 28.39
C VAL A 13 -15.19 1.66 28.72
N GLY A 14 -16.14 1.27 29.58
CA GLY A 14 -16.34 -0.13 29.97
C GLY A 14 -16.56 -1.08 28.79
N GLU A 15 -16.21 -2.36 28.95
CA GLU A 15 -16.28 -3.42 27.93
C GLU A 15 -17.63 -3.47 27.19
N GLN A 16 -18.72 -3.15 27.89
CA GLN A 16 -20.07 -3.01 27.33
C GLN A 16 -20.18 -1.91 26.25
N CYS A 17 -19.53 -0.75 26.46
CA CYS A 17 -19.51 0.35 25.50
C CYS A 17 -18.68 -0.01 24.27
N VAL A 18 -17.56 -0.71 24.46
CA VAL A 18 -16.76 -1.27 23.36
C VAL A 18 -17.61 -2.26 22.54
N GLN A 19 -18.33 -3.17 23.19
CA GLN A 19 -19.22 -4.12 22.51
C GLN A 19 -20.34 -3.42 21.74
N ASN A 20 -20.94 -2.36 22.29
CA ASN A 20 -21.95 -1.55 21.60
C ASN A 20 -21.38 -0.82 20.37
N LEU A 21 -20.15 -0.29 20.46
CA LEU A 21 -19.46 0.33 19.33
C LEU A 21 -19.10 -0.68 18.24
N LEU A 22 -18.64 -1.87 18.60
CA LEU A 22 -18.37 -2.97 17.66
C LEU A 22 -19.66 -3.42 16.97
N LYS A 23 -20.77 -3.54 17.70
CA LYS A 23 -22.08 -3.89 17.15
C LYS A 23 -22.55 -2.88 16.11
N ARG A 24 -22.41 -1.59 16.40
CA ARG A 24 -22.72 -0.48 15.47
C ARG A 24 -21.76 -0.44 14.26
N GLY A 25 -20.49 -0.78 14.46
CA GLY A 25 -19.49 -0.92 13.41
C GLY A 25 -19.80 -2.05 12.43
N MET A 26 -20.28 -3.19 12.93
CA MET A 26 -20.73 -4.32 12.10
C MET A 26 -21.94 -3.97 11.22
N GLU A 27 -22.91 -3.24 11.75
CA GLU A 27 -24.09 -2.80 10.99
C GLU A 27 -23.75 -1.79 9.88
N THR A 28 -22.72 -0.97 10.11
CA THR A 28 -22.30 0.09 9.18
C THR A 28 -21.27 -0.36 8.15
N THR A 29 -20.65 -1.54 8.32
CA THR A 29 -19.64 -2.04 7.39
C THR A 29 -20.29 -2.78 6.22
N PRO A 30 -20.18 -2.28 4.97
CA PRO A 30 -20.78 -2.96 3.83
C PRO A 30 -20.02 -4.27 3.56
N ARG A 31 -20.73 -5.40 3.54
CA ARG A 31 -20.15 -6.72 3.19
C ARG A 31 -19.37 -6.67 1.87
N ALA A 32 -19.84 -5.87 0.92
CA ALA A 32 -19.18 -5.61 -0.35
C ALA A 32 -17.72 -5.13 -0.21
N VAL A 33 -17.41 -4.28 0.78
CA VAL A 33 -16.05 -3.73 1.00
C VAL A 33 -15.07 -4.81 1.46
N VAL A 34 -15.55 -5.79 2.23
CA VAL A 34 -14.72 -6.92 2.69
C VAL A 34 -14.45 -7.89 1.55
N HIS A 35 -15.49 -8.21 0.77
CA HIS A 35 -15.37 -9.09 -0.39
C HIS A 35 -14.46 -8.52 -1.49
N THR A 36 -14.58 -7.24 -1.82
CA THR A 36 -13.71 -6.60 -2.82
C THR A 36 -12.25 -6.57 -2.36
N GLY A 37 -11.99 -6.36 -1.06
CA GLY A 37 -10.66 -6.45 -0.49
C GLY A 37 -10.03 -7.85 -0.61
N ALA A 38 -10.81 -8.90 -0.40
CA ALA A 38 -10.33 -10.28 -0.54
C ALA A 38 -9.99 -10.62 -2.00
N TRP A 39 -10.88 -10.24 -2.93
CA TRP A 39 -10.65 -10.43 -4.36
C TRP A 39 -9.41 -9.67 -4.84
N GLN A 40 -9.21 -8.45 -4.35
CA GLN A 40 -8.04 -7.64 -4.65
C GLN A 40 -6.72 -8.33 -4.27
N ILE A 41 -6.64 -8.89 -3.06
CA ILE A 41 -5.44 -9.60 -2.59
C ILE A 41 -5.17 -10.82 -3.46
N LEU A 42 -6.22 -11.57 -3.82
CA LEU A 42 -6.10 -12.72 -4.70
C LEU A 42 -5.55 -12.33 -6.08
N VAL A 43 -6.10 -11.29 -6.71
CA VAL A 43 -5.65 -10.80 -8.01
C VAL A 43 -4.18 -10.38 -7.94
N VAL A 44 -3.80 -9.56 -6.95
CA VAL A 44 -2.41 -9.12 -6.79
C VAL A 44 -1.46 -10.31 -6.57
N PHE A 45 -1.85 -11.30 -5.75
CA PHE A 45 -1.06 -12.50 -5.52
C PHE A 45 -0.85 -13.31 -6.81
N VAL A 46 -1.92 -13.53 -7.59
CA VAL A 46 -1.82 -14.21 -8.90
C VAL A 46 -0.88 -13.46 -9.85
N MET A 47 -0.94 -12.12 -9.87
CA MET A 47 -0.06 -11.30 -10.72
C MET A 47 1.40 -11.42 -10.30
N VAL A 48 1.69 -11.46 -9.00
CA VAL A 48 3.06 -11.66 -8.49
C VAL A 48 3.58 -13.07 -8.79
N VAL A 49 2.75 -14.11 -8.59
CA VAL A 49 3.12 -15.49 -8.93
C VAL A 49 3.32 -15.66 -10.43
N ALA A 50 2.49 -15.03 -11.26
CA ALA A 50 2.67 -15.02 -12.71
C ALA A 50 3.95 -14.27 -13.10
N THR A 51 4.32 -13.20 -12.40
CA THR A 51 5.60 -12.50 -12.59
C THR A 51 6.75 -13.47 -12.38
N ILE A 52 6.74 -14.22 -11.27
CA ILE A 52 7.76 -15.22 -10.95
C ILE A 52 7.74 -16.38 -11.96
N GLY A 53 6.57 -16.90 -12.33
CA GLY A 53 6.42 -18.04 -13.24
C GLY A 53 6.74 -17.74 -14.70
N CYS A 54 6.68 -16.47 -15.12
CA CYS A 54 7.14 -16.04 -16.45
C CYS A 54 8.66 -16.17 -16.62
N PHE A 55 9.41 -16.18 -15.51
CA PHE A 55 10.84 -16.51 -15.52
C PHE A 55 11.01 -18.02 -15.54
N LYS A 56 10.90 -18.60 -16.74
CA LYS A 56 11.27 -20.00 -16.97
C LYS A 56 12.76 -20.18 -16.64
N ALA A 57 13.04 -20.80 -15.50
CA ALA A 57 14.26 -21.54 -15.22
C ALA A 57 15.58 -20.77 -15.04
N ASP A 58 15.55 -19.57 -14.44
CA ASP A 58 16.75 -19.02 -13.79
C ASP A 58 16.63 -19.25 -12.27
N SER A 59 17.65 -19.85 -11.65
CA SER A 59 17.63 -20.19 -10.23
C SER A 59 17.64 -18.92 -9.38
N ILE A 60 16.94 -18.90 -8.23
CA ILE A 60 16.97 -17.78 -7.28
C ILE A 60 18.42 -17.42 -6.88
N GLY A 61 19.32 -18.41 -6.86
CA GLY A 61 20.75 -18.20 -6.59
C GLY A 61 21.42 -17.31 -7.65
N ASP A 62 21.12 -17.52 -8.93
CA ASP A 62 21.70 -16.77 -10.05
C ASP A 62 21.19 -15.32 -10.07
N VAL A 63 19.92 -15.13 -9.66
CA VAL A 63 19.32 -13.79 -9.47
C VAL A 63 20.07 -13.01 -8.39
N PHE A 64 20.30 -13.63 -7.25
CA PHE A 64 21.02 -12.99 -6.14
C PHE A 64 22.47 -12.69 -6.50
N GLN A 65 23.11 -13.57 -7.25
CA GLN A 65 24.49 -13.37 -7.68
C GLN A 65 24.59 -12.25 -8.71
N THR A 66 23.71 -12.23 -9.72
CA THR A 66 23.65 -11.14 -10.71
C THR A 66 23.33 -9.80 -10.05
N ALA A 67 22.43 -9.78 -9.07
CA ALA A 67 22.18 -8.58 -8.28
C ALA A 67 23.43 -8.14 -7.53
N SER A 68 24.12 -9.08 -6.87
CA SER A 68 25.32 -8.81 -6.07
C SER A 68 26.45 -8.23 -6.92
N ASP A 69 26.62 -8.75 -8.14
CA ASP A 69 27.58 -8.23 -9.12
C ASP A 69 27.21 -6.81 -9.57
N GLY A 70 25.91 -6.50 -9.63
CA GLY A 70 25.39 -5.15 -9.86
C GLY A 70 25.46 -4.21 -8.64
N GLY A 71 26.02 -4.65 -7.51
CA GLY A 71 26.09 -3.86 -6.26
C GLY A 71 24.81 -3.87 -5.41
N HIS A 72 23.90 -4.81 -5.65
CA HIS A 72 22.62 -4.93 -4.96
C HIS A 72 22.37 -6.36 -4.43
N PRO A 73 21.55 -6.58 -3.40
CA PRO A 73 20.98 -5.58 -2.50
C PRO A 73 22.00 -5.12 -1.46
N ILE A 74 21.95 -3.83 -1.13
CA ILE A 74 22.65 -3.30 0.06
C ILE A 74 21.80 -3.72 1.26
N PHE A 75 22.13 -4.85 1.89
CA PHE A 75 21.29 -5.46 2.91
C PHE A 75 21.09 -4.60 4.16
N ALA A 76 22.11 -3.85 4.57
CA ALA A 76 22.05 -3.03 5.76
C ALA A 76 23.03 -1.87 5.67
N ASP A 77 22.58 -0.74 5.13
CA ASP A 77 23.31 0.53 5.30
C ASP A 77 23.02 1.08 6.71
N ILE A 78 23.93 0.80 7.66
CA ILE A 78 23.81 1.16 9.09
C ILE A 78 24.12 2.66 9.31
N ASN A 79 24.43 3.42 8.26
CA ASN A 79 24.72 4.85 8.40
C ASN A 79 23.58 5.60 9.11
N SER A 80 23.94 6.43 10.08
CA SER A 80 23.00 7.25 10.86
C SER A 80 22.74 8.62 10.22
N SER A 81 23.34 8.89 9.06
CA SER A 81 23.14 10.13 8.32
C SER A 81 21.70 10.27 7.80
N LEU A 82 21.02 11.35 8.18
CA LEU A 82 19.67 11.71 7.71
C LEU A 82 19.64 12.17 6.24
N TYR A 83 20.81 12.42 5.63
CA TYR A 83 20.91 12.88 4.24
C TYR A 83 20.93 11.72 3.24
N GLN A 84 21.25 10.50 3.67
CA GLN A 84 21.19 9.32 2.83
C GLN A 84 19.76 8.77 2.84
N LEU A 85 19.16 8.73 1.65
CA LEU A 85 17.86 8.10 1.45
C LEU A 85 18.02 6.59 1.68
N GLN A 86 17.12 5.99 2.46
CA GLN A 86 16.99 4.54 2.70
C GLN A 86 18.09 3.86 3.55
N THR A 87 18.58 4.52 4.60
CA THR A 87 19.37 3.83 5.64
C THR A 87 18.52 2.82 6.42
N LEU A 88 19.15 1.78 7.00
CA LEU A 88 18.47 0.76 7.80
C LEU A 88 17.59 1.40 8.88
N TRP A 89 18.13 2.39 9.60
CA TRP A 89 17.43 3.10 10.67
C TRP A 89 16.27 3.95 10.14
N GLY A 90 16.49 4.69 9.04
CA GLY A 90 15.45 5.49 8.41
C GLY A 90 14.29 4.64 7.91
N VAL A 91 14.59 3.47 7.32
CA VAL A 91 13.58 2.52 6.83
C VAL A 91 12.84 1.87 8.00
N LEU A 92 13.52 1.37 9.03
CA LEU A 92 12.87 0.72 10.17
C LEU A 92 11.94 1.67 10.92
N ILE A 93 12.45 2.86 11.27
CA ILE A 93 11.67 3.87 12.01
C ILE A 93 10.54 4.40 11.13
N GLY A 94 10.83 4.76 9.88
CA GLY A 94 9.83 5.27 8.93
C GLY A 94 8.72 4.25 8.66
N CYS A 95 9.06 2.99 8.41
CA CYS A 95 8.09 1.92 8.21
C CYS A 95 7.25 1.69 9.46
N PHE A 96 7.86 1.67 10.65
CA PHE A 96 7.11 1.49 11.90
C PHE A 96 6.02 2.56 12.06
N PHE A 97 6.36 3.84 11.93
CA PHE A 97 5.40 4.93 12.05
C PHE A 97 4.37 4.94 10.92
N TYR A 98 4.80 4.69 9.68
CA TYR A 98 3.92 4.63 8.52
C TYR A 98 2.87 3.52 8.67
N TRP A 99 3.29 2.29 8.97
CA TRP A 99 2.40 1.15 9.14
C TRP A 99 1.49 1.31 10.36
N THR A 100 1.99 1.90 11.43
CA THR A 100 1.20 2.20 12.64
C THR A 100 0.09 3.21 12.30
N SER A 101 0.42 4.32 11.64
CA SER A 101 -0.54 5.34 11.23
C SER A 101 -1.57 4.78 10.24
N PHE A 102 -1.11 4.02 9.25
CA PHE A 102 -1.99 3.39 8.26
C PHE A 102 -2.98 2.41 8.90
N ASN A 103 -2.59 1.64 9.93
CA ASN A 103 -3.52 0.72 10.59
C ASN A 103 -4.42 1.39 11.63
N ALA A 104 -3.94 2.45 12.29
CA ALA A 104 -4.67 3.11 13.37
C ALA A 104 -5.68 4.15 12.87
N VAL A 105 -5.37 4.85 11.79
CA VAL A 105 -6.15 6.02 11.34
C VAL A 105 -6.89 5.75 10.04
N ASN A 106 -6.42 4.82 9.20
CA ASN A 106 -7.09 4.55 7.93
C ASN A 106 -8.50 4.00 8.18
N ARG A 107 -9.48 4.78 7.76
CA ARG A 107 -10.90 4.51 7.92
C ARG A 107 -11.30 3.11 7.45
N THR A 108 -10.72 2.63 6.36
CA THR A 108 -11.01 1.29 5.81
C THR A 108 -10.51 0.18 6.72
N THR A 109 -9.34 0.39 7.33
CA THR A 109 -8.67 -0.58 8.20
C THR A 109 -9.36 -0.62 9.57
N VAL A 110 -9.65 0.55 10.14
CA VAL A 110 -10.41 0.67 11.39
C VAL A 110 -11.79 0.02 11.24
N GLN A 111 -12.48 0.29 10.13
CA GLN A 111 -13.82 -0.26 9.91
C GLN A 111 -13.82 -1.79 9.75
N ARG A 112 -12.78 -2.38 9.15
CA ARG A 112 -12.60 -3.84 9.10
C ARG A 112 -12.44 -4.43 10.51
N TYR A 113 -11.70 -3.79 11.40
CA TYR A 113 -11.56 -4.27 12.78
C TYR A 113 -12.84 -4.11 13.60
N MET A 114 -13.59 -3.02 13.36
CA MET A 114 -14.90 -2.79 13.98
C MET A 114 -15.97 -3.79 13.54
N SER A 115 -15.78 -4.46 12.39
CA SER A 115 -16.66 -5.53 11.93
C SER A 115 -16.50 -6.87 12.69
N LEU A 116 -15.56 -6.94 13.63
CA LEU A 116 -15.29 -8.13 14.44
C LEU A 116 -15.95 -7.98 15.82
N LEU A 117 -16.72 -9.01 16.21
CA LEU A 117 -17.48 -9.02 17.47
C LEU A 117 -16.62 -8.94 18.76
N TYR A 118 -15.32 -9.27 18.68
CA TYR A 118 -14.45 -9.39 19.86
C TYR A 118 -13.08 -8.75 19.61
N LEU A 119 -12.57 -8.02 20.60
CA LEU A 119 -11.24 -7.42 20.59
C LEU A 119 -10.12 -8.44 20.31
N ARG A 120 -10.24 -9.64 20.90
CA ARG A 120 -9.27 -10.73 20.69
C ARG A 120 -9.23 -11.17 19.22
N LYS A 121 -10.36 -11.18 18.52
CA LYS A 121 -10.39 -11.50 17.08
C LYS A 121 -9.75 -10.39 16.25
N ALA A 122 -9.96 -9.12 16.62
CA ALA A 122 -9.29 -7.99 15.97
C ALA A 122 -7.76 -8.03 16.17
N GLN A 123 -7.27 -8.39 17.35
CA GLN A 123 -5.84 -8.58 17.63
C GLN A 123 -5.21 -9.64 16.74
N TRP A 124 -5.81 -10.82 16.67
CA TRP A 124 -5.34 -11.89 15.77
C TRP A 124 -5.42 -11.48 14.30
N SER A 125 -6.47 -10.75 13.91
CA SER A 125 -6.59 -10.23 12.55
C SER A 125 -5.44 -9.28 12.18
N ILE A 126 -5.06 -8.37 13.08
CA ILE A 126 -3.93 -7.45 12.87
C ILE A 126 -2.61 -8.22 12.77
N PHE A 127 -2.42 -9.23 13.62
CA PHE A 127 -1.22 -10.07 13.60
C PHE A 127 -1.08 -10.84 12.28
N ILE A 128 -2.14 -11.54 11.86
CA ILE A 128 -2.18 -12.27 10.58
C ILE A 128 -1.93 -11.32 9.41
N PHE A 129 -2.56 -10.14 9.43
CA PHE A 129 -2.35 -9.10 8.42
C PHE A 129 -0.88 -8.65 8.35
N THR A 130 -0.25 -8.42 9.51
CA THR A 130 1.14 -7.96 9.61
C THR A 130 2.10 -9.00 9.05
N VAL A 131 1.96 -10.27 9.46
CA VAL A 131 2.76 -11.39 8.92
C VAL A 131 2.53 -11.57 7.42
N GLY A 132 1.27 -11.50 6.98
CA GLY A 132 0.91 -11.61 5.56
C GLY A 132 1.54 -10.50 4.71
N ILE A 133 1.56 -9.26 5.21
CA ILE A 133 2.21 -8.14 4.52
C ILE A 133 3.72 -8.31 4.44
N ILE A 134 4.37 -8.78 5.51
CA ILE A 134 5.82 -9.03 5.50
C ILE A 134 6.14 -10.08 4.44
N ALA A 135 5.43 -11.22 4.44
CA ALA A 135 5.61 -12.26 3.44
C ALA A 135 5.35 -11.75 2.02
N PHE A 136 4.28 -10.98 1.82
CA PHE A 136 3.94 -10.41 0.52
C PHE A 136 5.02 -9.44 0.00
N ILE A 137 5.53 -8.55 0.86
CA ILE A 137 6.63 -7.63 0.51
C ILE A 137 7.88 -8.42 0.14
N SER A 138 8.23 -9.48 0.89
CA SER A 138 9.38 -10.33 0.57
C SER A 138 9.26 -10.96 -0.82
N VAL A 139 8.07 -11.46 -1.20
CA VAL A 139 7.84 -12.02 -2.54
C VAL A 139 7.95 -10.93 -3.62
N CYS A 140 7.40 -9.73 -3.38
CA CYS A 140 7.55 -8.59 -4.28
C CYS A 140 9.02 -8.17 -4.48
N CYS A 141 9.83 -8.22 -3.42
CA CYS A 141 11.27 -7.96 -3.53
C CYS A 141 11.97 -8.98 -4.45
N VAL A 142 11.65 -10.27 -4.31
CA VAL A 142 12.19 -11.33 -5.21
C VAL A 142 11.72 -11.10 -6.64
N ALA A 143 10.44 -10.78 -6.85
CA ALA A 143 9.92 -10.43 -8.17
C ALA A 143 10.65 -9.22 -8.78
N GLY A 144 10.98 -8.20 -7.98
CA GLY A 144 11.77 -7.05 -8.41
C GLY A 144 13.21 -7.40 -8.80
N LEU A 145 13.87 -8.29 -8.05
CA LEU A 145 15.21 -8.79 -8.40
C LEU A 145 15.20 -9.61 -9.69
N LEU A 146 14.16 -10.42 -9.91
CA LEU A 146 13.98 -11.17 -11.15
C LEU A 146 13.79 -10.24 -12.36
N VAL A 147 13.00 -9.17 -12.18
CA VAL A 147 12.90 -8.11 -13.20
C VAL A 147 14.27 -7.50 -13.46
N TYR A 148 15.02 -7.15 -12.41
CA TYR A 148 16.36 -6.56 -12.55
C TYR A 148 17.31 -7.44 -13.36
N GLU A 149 17.40 -8.74 -13.03
CA GLU A 149 18.25 -9.68 -13.77
C GLU A 149 17.86 -9.79 -15.25
N PHE A 150 16.55 -9.87 -15.52
CA PHE A 150 16.06 -9.97 -16.89
C PHE A 150 16.44 -8.76 -17.74
N TYR A 151 16.35 -7.55 -17.16
CA TYR A 151 16.73 -6.31 -17.84
C TYR A 151 18.25 -6.14 -17.95
N SER A 152 19.04 -6.69 -17.03
CA SER A 152 20.49 -6.71 -17.13
C SER A 152 20.98 -7.54 -18.33
N LYS A 153 20.25 -8.60 -18.67
CA LYS A 153 20.62 -9.55 -19.74
C LYS A 153 19.89 -9.34 -21.08
N ARG A 154 18.75 -8.60 -21.13
CA ARG A 154 17.90 -8.47 -22.34
C ARG A 154 17.29 -7.08 -22.54
N ASP A 155 16.94 -6.77 -23.79
CA ASP A 155 16.34 -5.49 -24.19
C ASP A 155 14.99 -5.18 -23.50
N PRO A 156 14.78 -3.92 -23.07
CA PRO A 156 13.69 -3.53 -22.18
C PRO A 156 12.28 -3.63 -22.76
N VAL A 157 12.18 -3.74 -24.10
CA VAL A 157 10.92 -3.74 -24.86
C VAL A 157 10.27 -5.14 -24.91
N SER A 158 11.02 -6.21 -24.63
CA SER A 158 10.57 -7.59 -24.83
C SER A 158 9.73 -8.19 -23.69
N ALA A 159 9.47 -7.46 -22.60
CA ALA A 159 8.85 -8.05 -21.40
C ALA A 159 7.46 -7.46 -21.09
N GLY A 160 6.41 -8.22 -21.40
CA GLY A 160 5.06 -8.03 -20.81
C GLY A 160 5.02 -8.12 -19.27
N LEU A 161 6.16 -8.39 -18.64
CA LEU A 161 6.37 -8.45 -17.21
C LEU A 161 6.26 -7.08 -16.51
N ILE A 162 6.81 -6.02 -17.11
CA ILE A 162 6.63 -4.65 -16.57
C ILE A 162 5.14 -4.35 -16.49
N ALA A 163 4.40 -4.62 -17.56
CA ALA A 163 2.96 -4.40 -17.57
C ALA A 163 2.25 -5.18 -16.45
N LEU A 164 2.69 -6.40 -16.13
CA LEU A 164 2.14 -7.22 -15.05
C LEU A 164 2.42 -6.61 -13.66
N VAL A 165 3.66 -6.21 -13.39
CA VAL A 165 4.05 -5.58 -12.11
C VAL A 165 3.38 -4.22 -11.93
N PHE A 166 3.36 -3.39 -12.97
CA PHE A 166 2.66 -2.10 -12.96
C PHE A 166 1.15 -2.27 -12.78
N SER A 167 0.55 -3.29 -13.39
CA SER A 167 -0.87 -3.61 -13.19
C SER A 167 -1.17 -4.01 -11.75
N ALA A 168 -0.31 -4.81 -11.11
CA ALA A 168 -0.46 -5.17 -9.70
C ALA A 168 -0.37 -3.94 -8.77
N ALA A 169 0.58 -3.02 -9.05
CA ALA A 169 0.73 -1.76 -8.34
C ALA A 169 -0.49 -0.83 -8.53
N LEU A 170 -0.94 -0.63 -9.77
CA LEU A 170 -2.11 0.20 -10.11
C LEU A 170 -3.40 -0.32 -9.47
N SER A 171 -3.56 -1.65 -9.41
CA SER A 171 -4.71 -2.29 -8.79
C SER A 171 -4.75 -1.99 -7.27
N SER A 172 -3.60 -2.08 -6.60
CA SER A 172 -3.48 -1.73 -5.17
C SER A 172 -3.72 -0.23 -4.90
N LEU A 173 -3.20 0.65 -5.77
CA LEU A 173 -3.43 2.09 -5.70
C LEU A 173 -4.92 2.45 -5.88
N SER A 174 -5.64 1.74 -6.75
CA SER A 174 -7.08 1.96 -6.96
C SER A 174 -7.89 1.79 -5.68
N VAL A 175 -7.60 0.76 -4.87
CA VAL A 175 -8.29 0.56 -3.60
C VAL A 175 -8.01 1.69 -2.62
N MET A 176 -6.76 2.15 -2.54
CA MET A 176 -6.39 3.28 -1.69
C MET A 176 -7.11 4.57 -2.13
N LEU A 177 -7.18 4.81 -3.45
CA LEU A 177 -7.87 5.97 -4.01
C LEU A 177 -9.39 5.90 -3.79
N ASN A 178 -10.01 4.72 -3.90
CA ASN A 178 -11.43 4.51 -3.64
C ASN A 178 -11.79 4.80 -2.17
N SER A 179 -10.93 4.42 -1.24
CA SER A 179 -11.10 4.73 0.19
C SER A 179 -10.92 6.22 0.49
N THR A 180 -9.88 6.85 -0.06
CA THR A 180 -9.61 8.29 0.12
C THR A 180 -10.72 9.15 -0.48
N ALA A 181 -11.25 8.74 -1.63
CA ALA A 181 -12.39 9.35 -2.29
C ALA A 181 -13.65 9.34 -1.42
N LEU A 182 -13.93 8.23 -0.74
CA LEU A 182 -15.05 8.11 0.18
C LEU A 182 -14.91 9.06 1.38
N VAL A 183 -13.68 9.18 1.92
CA VAL A 183 -13.36 10.12 3.00
C VAL A 183 -13.58 11.56 2.56
N MET A 184 -13.05 11.94 1.39
CA MET A 184 -13.24 13.28 0.83
C MET A 184 -14.72 13.62 0.64
N LEU A 185 -15.52 12.65 0.22
CA LEU A 185 -16.96 12.83 0.04
C LEU A 185 -17.71 13.04 1.36
N GLU A 186 -17.46 12.18 2.35
CA GLU A 186 -18.23 12.19 3.60
C GLU A 186 -17.81 13.32 4.52
N ASP A 187 -16.51 13.56 4.68
CA ASP A 187 -16.00 14.52 5.65
C ASP A 187 -16.02 15.95 5.09
N ILE A 188 -15.61 16.15 3.83
CA ILE A 188 -15.52 17.48 3.23
C ILE A 188 -16.86 17.90 2.64
N VAL A 189 -17.44 17.07 1.76
CA VAL A 189 -18.61 17.53 0.98
C VAL A 189 -19.91 17.44 1.78
N LYS A 190 -20.16 16.31 2.46
CA LYS A 190 -21.36 16.16 3.29
C LYS A 190 -21.20 16.84 4.65
N GLY A 191 -20.03 16.69 5.29
CA GLY A 191 -19.75 17.25 6.61
C GLY A 191 -19.56 18.77 6.61
N SER A 192 -18.61 19.29 5.82
CA SER A 192 -18.26 20.72 5.84
C SER A 192 -19.21 21.59 5.01
N LEU A 193 -19.59 21.16 3.81
CA LEU A 193 -20.41 21.98 2.90
C LEU A 193 -21.92 21.79 3.06
N ARG A 194 -22.38 20.77 3.82
CA ARG A 194 -23.80 20.38 3.98
C ARG A 194 -24.58 20.29 2.64
N LEU A 195 -23.87 20.10 1.53
CA LEU A 195 -24.48 20.05 0.20
C LEU A 195 -25.15 18.68 0.03
N LYS A 196 -26.47 18.68 -0.20
CA LYS A 196 -27.19 17.47 -0.62
C LYS A 196 -26.80 17.16 -2.07
N LEU A 197 -25.74 16.38 -2.24
CA LEU A 197 -25.36 15.88 -3.56
C LEU A 197 -26.33 14.77 -4.02
N THR A 198 -26.84 14.92 -5.25
CA THR A 198 -27.55 13.87 -5.99
C THR A 198 -26.62 12.68 -6.25
N GLU A 199 -27.12 11.44 -6.25
CA GLU A 199 -26.34 10.18 -6.27
C GLU A 199 -25.18 10.08 -7.29
N ARG A 200 -25.21 10.83 -8.40
CA ARG A 200 -24.22 10.75 -9.50
C ARG A 200 -23.05 11.74 -9.38
N SER A 201 -23.25 12.89 -8.74
CA SER A 201 -22.23 13.94 -8.61
C SER A 201 -21.00 13.56 -7.76
N PRO A 202 -21.13 12.76 -6.68
CA PRO A 202 -20.00 12.27 -5.88
C PRO A 202 -18.95 11.50 -6.68
N THR A 203 -19.41 10.57 -7.53
CA THR A 203 -18.53 9.71 -8.32
C THR A 203 -17.76 10.52 -9.36
N ILE A 204 -18.39 11.55 -9.93
CA ILE A 204 -17.75 12.46 -10.89
C ILE A 204 -16.68 13.31 -10.20
N LEU A 205 -16.98 13.86 -9.03
CA LEU A 205 -16.04 14.68 -8.26
C LEU A 205 -14.80 13.88 -7.84
N VAL A 206 -15.01 12.66 -7.33
CA VAL A 206 -13.94 11.71 -6.99
C VAL A 206 -13.07 11.38 -8.20
N LYS A 207 -13.68 11.02 -9.33
CA LYS A 207 -12.95 10.73 -10.57
C LYS A 207 -12.16 11.95 -11.05
N GLY A 208 -12.73 13.15 -10.92
CA GLY A 208 -12.05 14.41 -11.21
C GLY A 208 -10.82 14.66 -10.33
N CYS A 209 -10.94 14.47 -9.01
CA CYS A 209 -9.81 14.61 -8.09
C CYS A 209 -8.69 13.61 -8.40
N ILE A 210 -9.03 12.35 -8.69
CA ILE A 210 -8.06 11.33 -9.10
C ILE A 210 -7.32 11.75 -10.37
N LEU A 211 -8.05 12.28 -11.35
CA LEU A 211 -7.48 12.74 -12.63
C LEU A 211 -6.52 13.91 -12.43
N ILE A 212 -6.90 14.90 -11.61
CA ILE A 212 -6.05 16.06 -11.27
C ILE A 212 -4.79 15.62 -10.54
N LEU A 213 -4.91 14.77 -9.51
CA LEU A 213 -3.77 14.24 -8.78
C LEU A 213 -2.83 13.42 -9.70
N GLY A 214 -3.41 12.64 -10.63
CA GLY A 214 -2.66 11.90 -11.64
C GLY A 214 -1.88 12.82 -12.58
N VAL A 215 -2.50 13.89 -13.08
CA VAL A 215 -1.82 14.90 -13.92
C VAL A 215 -0.68 15.58 -13.18
N ILE A 216 -0.89 15.96 -11.92
CA ILE A 216 0.17 16.55 -11.09
C ILE A 216 1.33 15.57 -10.90
N ALA A 217 1.05 14.29 -10.61
CA ALA A 217 2.08 13.27 -10.44
C ALA A 217 2.92 13.07 -11.72
N ILE A 218 2.26 13.00 -12.89
CA ILE A 218 2.94 12.90 -14.19
C ILE A 218 3.81 14.13 -14.45
N ALA A 219 3.28 15.33 -14.21
CA ALA A 219 4.03 16.58 -14.38
C ALA A 219 5.29 16.63 -13.50
N LEU A 220 5.18 16.20 -12.23
CA LEU A 220 6.32 16.10 -11.32
C LEU A 220 7.35 15.06 -11.78
N CYS A 221 6.89 13.92 -12.31
CA CYS A 221 7.76 12.88 -12.86
C CYS A 221 8.52 13.37 -14.11
N CYS A 222 7.82 13.98 -15.06
CA CYS A 222 8.43 14.60 -16.25
C CYS A 222 9.44 15.69 -15.86
N LYS A 223 9.11 16.53 -14.88
CA LYS A 223 10.04 17.56 -14.38
C LYS A 223 11.32 16.93 -13.82
N LYS A 224 11.21 15.84 -13.06
CA LYS A 224 12.39 15.11 -12.55
C LYS A 224 13.23 14.53 -13.69
N SER A 225 12.60 13.95 -14.71
CA SER A 225 13.30 13.42 -15.89
C SER A 225 14.07 14.51 -16.64
N LEU A 226 13.43 15.66 -16.90
CA LEU A 226 14.06 16.79 -17.58
C LEU A 226 15.22 17.38 -16.78
N MET A 227 15.11 17.43 -15.45
CA MET A 227 16.20 17.86 -14.57
C MET A 227 17.39 16.90 -14.63
N LEU A 228 17.15 15.59 -14.72
CA LEU A 228 18.20 14.58 -14.85
C LEU A 228 18.90 14.65 -16.20
N GLU A 229 18.17 14.86 -17.30
CA GLU A 229 18.75 15.08 -18.64
C GLU A 229 19.61 16.35 -18.67
N THR A 230 19.10 17.45 -18.11
CA THR A 230 19.87 18.70 -17.98
C THR A 230 21.13 18.50 -17.14
N TYR A 231 21.04 17.78 -16.01
CA TYR A 231 22.19 17.51 -15.15
C TYR A 231 23.24 16.61 -15.82
N ALA A 232 22.81 15.60 -16.57
CA ALA A 232 23.69 14.73 -17.35
C ALA A 232 24.36 15.47 -18.52
N SER A 233 23.71 16.48 -19.10
CA SER A 233 24.28 17.34 -20.14
C SER A 233 25.33 18.33 -19.62
N ILE A 234 25.34 18.64 -18.32
CA ILE A 234 26.26 19.61 -17.70
C ILE A 234 27.55 18.94 -17.21
N LYS A 235 27.59 17.60 -17.14
CA LYS A 235 28.68 16.81 -16.59
C LYS A 235 29.44 16.07 -17.69
#